data_AF-A0A2X1ANY4-F1
#
_entry.id   AF-A0A2X1ANY4-F1
#
_cell.length_a   1.000
_cell.length_b   1.000
_cell.length_c   1.000
_cell.angle_alpha   90.00
_cell.angle_beta   90.00
_cell.angle_gamma   90.00
#
_symmetry.space_group_name_H-M   'P 1'
#
loop_
_entity.id
_entity.type
_entity.pdbx_description
1 polymer ?
#
loop_
_entity_poly.entity_id
_entity_poly.type
_entity_poly.pdbx_seq_one_letter_code
_entity_poly.pdbx_strand_id
1 'polypeptide(L)' 'MAAHSETDLSEALRAVESLIAKCEKAVLKLAPGAAQHTLLVRRIAALKIARELIEERLGERDHAADGAGLAAPLR' A
#
# COMPACT_ATOMS: atom_id res chain seq x y z
N MET A 1 19.69 -6.26 1.96
CA MET A 1 18.44 -5.73 2.54
C MET A 1 17.96 -6.71 3.59
N ALA A 2 17.64 -6.24 4.79
CA ALA A 2 17.08 -7.11 5.82
C ALA A 2 15.73 -7.67 5.33
N ALA A 3 15.50 -8.97 5.53
CA ALA A 3 14.19 -9.55 5.31
C ALA A 3 13.24 -9.05 6.42
N HIS A 4 12.09 -8.52 6.04
CA HIS A 4 11.03 -8.15 6.97
C HIS A 4 10.17 -9.38 7.27
N SER A 5 9.71 -9.54 8.51
CA SER A 5 8.79 -10.62 8.86
C SER A 5 7.39 -10.37 8.27
N GLU A 6 6.58 -11.42 8.15
CA GLU A 6 5.16 -11.27 7.76
C GLU A 6 4.41 -10.34 8.73
N THR A 7 4.75 -10.40 10.02
CA THR A 7 4.20 -9.50 11.03
C THR A 7 4.58 -8.05 10.72
N ASP A 8 5.84 -7.77 10.44
CA ASP A 8 6.30 -6.40 10.11
C ASP A 8 5.56 -5.87 8.87
N LEU A 9 5.40 -6.71 7.85
CA LEU A 9 4.69 -6.35 6.62
C LEU A 9 3.20 -6.13 6.86
N SER A 10 2.56 -6.96 7.67
CA SER A 10 1.14 -6.83 8.02
C SER A 10 0.87 -5.57 8.87
N GLU A 11 1.77 -5.27 9.81
CA GLU A 11 1.69 -4.04 10.60
C GLU A 11 1.94 -2.80 9.74
N ALA A 12 2.90 -2.85 8.82
CA ALA A 12 3.15 -1.80 7.84
C ALA A 12 1.92 -1.59 6.92
N LEU A 13 1.30 -2.67 6.44
CA LEU A 13 0.08 -2.62 5.63
C LEU A 13 -1.03 -1.87 6.37
N ARG A 14 -1.32 -2.28 7.61
CA ARG A 14 -2.33 -1.63 8.46
C ARG A 14 -2.03 -0.15 8.70
N ALA A 15 -0.75 0.19 8.89
CA ALA A 15 -0.34 1.58 9.06
C ALA A 15 -0.55 2.41 7.78
N VAL A 16 -0.20 1.86 6.62
CA VAL A 16 -0.40 2.50 5.31
C VAL A 16 -1.89 2.73 5.03
N GLU A 17 -2.75 1.74 5.28
CA GLU A 17 -4.20 1.88 5.11
C GLU A 17 -4.78 2.97 6.03
N SER A 18 -4.34 3.02 7.29
CA SER A 18 -4.73 4.08 8.23
C SER A 18 -4.32 5.46 7.73
N LEU A 19 -3.11 5.59 7.15
CA LEU A 19 -2.62 6.84 6.58
C LEU A 19 -3.45 7.25 5.36
N ILE A 20 -3.76 6.32 4.45
CA ILE A 20 -4.62 6.58 3.29
C ILE A 20 -5.97 7.12 3.74
N ALA A 21 -6.66 6.44 4.67
CA ALA A 21 -7.96 6.86 5.15
C ALA A 21 -7.93 8.24 5.82
N LYS A 22 -6.87 8.58 6.55
CA LYS A 22 -6.68 9.91 7.16
C LYS A 22 -6.45 10.98 6.09
N CYS A 23 -5.62 10.69 5.09
CA CYS A 23 -5.36 11.61 3.99
C CYS A 23 -6.62 11.84 3.15
N GLU A 24 -7.39 10.81 2.83
CA GLU A 24 -8.66 10.92 2.09
C GLU A 24 -9.65 11.82 2.83
N LYS A 25 -9.83 11.63 4.15
CA LYS A 25 -10.67 12.50 4.99
C LYS A 25 -10.17 13.95 5.03
N ALA A 26 -8.85 14.15 5.02
CA ALA A 26 -8.27 15.49 5.02
C ALA A 26 -8.42 16.19 3.66
N VAL A 27 -8.33 15.47 2.53
CA VAL A 27 -8.58 16.01 1.18
C VAL A 27 -9.97 16.63 1.08
N LEU A 28 -10.99 15.98 1.66
CA LEU A 28 -12.38 16.49 1.64
C LEU A 28 -12.55 17.87 2.29
N LYS A 29 -11.62 18.28 3.16
CA LYS A 29 -11.65 19.59 3.84
C LYS A 29 -10.87 20.68 3.09
N LEU A 30 -10.18 20.32 2.00
CA LEU A 30 -9.32 21.21 1.26
C LEU A 30 -10.00 21.70 -0.01
N ALA A 31 -9.78 22.96 -0.36
CA ALA A 31 -10.27 23.51 -1.61
C ALA A 31 -9.58 22.83 -2.81
N PRO A 32 -10.35 22.37 -3.82
CA PRO A 32 -9.78 21.89 -5.08
C PRO A 32 -8.87 22.97 -5.70
N GLY A 33 -7.70 22.55 -6.17
CA GLY A 33 -6.71 23.47 -6.76
C GLY A 33 -5.76 24.13 -5.75
N ALA A 34 -5.99 24.02 -4.45
CA ALA A 34 -5.03 24.45 -3.44
C ALA A 34 -3.77 23.55 -3.46
N ALA A 35 -2.59 24.13 -3.24
CA ALA A 35 -1.32 23.38 -3.26
C ALA A 35 -1.32 22.18 -2.29
N GLN A 36 -1.92 22.37 -1.12
CA GLN A 36 -2.13 21.35 -0.09
C GLN A 36 -3.05 20.22 -0.55
N HIS A 37 -4.09 20.51 -1.35
CA HIS A 37 -4.96 19.48 -1.92
C HIS A 37 -4.16 18.63 -2.91
N THR A 38 -3.47 19.26 -3.86
CA THR A 38 -2.64 18.57 -4.86
C THR A 38 -1.55 17.71 -4.23
N LEU A 39 -0.85 18.25 -3.21
CA LEU A 39 0.17 17.50 -2.47
C LEU A 39 -0.41 16.26 -1.79
N LEU A 40 -1.57 16.40 -1.14
CA LEU A 40 -2.18 15.31 -0.39
C LEU A 40 -2.71 14.21 -1.31
N VAL A 41 -3.29 14.56 -2.46
CA VAL A 41 -3.69 13.61 -3.50
C VAL A 41 -2.49 12.80 -4.02
N ARG A 42 -1.35 13.47 -4.28
CA ARG A 42 -0.12 12.78 -4.70
C ARG A 42 0.41 11.82 -3.64
N ARG A 43 0.34 12.20 -2.36
CA ARG A 43 0.71 11.33 -1.25
C ARG A 43 -0.18 10.10 -1.16
N ILE A 44 -1.50 10.26 -1.33
CA ILE A 44 -2.43 9.12 -1.36
C ILE A 44 -2.07 8.16 -2.49
N ALA A 45 -1.76 8.66 -3.69
CA ALA A 45 -1.34 7.82 -4.81
C ALA A 45 -0.08 7.01 -4.48
N ALA A 46 0.95 7.66 -3.90
CA ALA A 46 2.17 6.98 -3.49
C ALA A 46 1.92 5.92 -2.39
N LEU A 47 1.05 6.21 -1.42
CA LEU A 47 0.68 5.25 -0.38
C LEU A 47 -0.08 4.04 -0.94
N LYS A 48 -0.91 4.22 -1.97
CA LYS A 48 -1.60 3.10 -2.65
C LYS A 48 -0.62 2.18 -3.36
N ILE A 49 0.38 2.75 -4.04
CA ILE A 49 1.48 1.95 -4.63
C ILE A 49 2.25 1.20 -3.54
N ALA A 50 2.57 1.87 -2.42
CA ALA A 50 3.25 1.20 -1.31
C ALA A 50 2.41 0.05 -0.72
N ARG A 51 1.08 0.21 -0.62
CA ARG A 51 0.16 -0.84 -0.19
C ARG A 51 0.23 -2.05 -1.13
N GLU A 52 0.12 -1.83 -2.43
CA GLU A 52 0.16 -2.90 -3.44
C GLU A 52 1.47 -3.69 -3.38
N LEU A 53 2.62 -3.02 -3.20
CA LEU A 53 3.91 -3.69 -3.05
C LEU A 53 4.02 -4.53 -1.76
N ILE A 54 3.38 -4.10 -0.67
CA ILE A 54 3.33 -4.86 0.58
C ILE A 54 2.41 -6.08 0.42
N GLU A 55 1.25 -5.89 -0.21
CA GLU A 55 0.29 -6.96 -0.52
C GLU A 55 0.92 -8.01 -1.45
N GLU A 56 1.64 -7.58 -2.48
CA GLU A 56 2.40 -8.47 -3.38
C GLU A 56 3.42 -9.30 -2.59
N ARG A 57 4.22 -8.66 -1.72
CA ARG A 57 5.19 -9.39 -0.90
C ARG A 57 4.55 -10.38 0.07
N LEU A 58 3.38 -10.06 0.62
CA LEU A 58 2.64 -10.99 1.47
C LEU A 58 2.10 -12.17 0.65
N GLY A 59 1.56 -11.92 -0.54
CA GLY A 59 1.07 -12.95 -1.46
C GLY A 59 2.17 -13.82 -2.11
N GLU A 60 3.37 -13.28 -2.32
CA GLU A 60 4.57 -14.03 -2.74
C GLU A 60 4.93 -15.12 -1.71
N ARG A 61 4.64 -14.89 -0.42
CA ARG A 61 4.91 -15.85 0.65
C ARG A 61 3.84 -16.94 0.76
N ASP A 62 2.59 -16.64 0.42
CA ASP A 62 1.52 -17.65 0.33
C ASP A 62 1.82 -18.71 -0.75
N HIS A 63 2.44 -18.31 -1.87
CA HIS A 63 2.86 -19.24 -2.94
C HIS A 63 4.13 -20.04 -2.61
N ALA A 64 4.87 -19.67 -1.56
CA ALA A 64 6.06 -20.39 -1.13
C ALA A 64 5.76 -21.51 -0.11
N ALA A 65 4.55 -21.54 0.46
CA ALA A 65 4.12 -22.58 1.41
C ALA A 65 3.47 -23.79 0.73
N ASP A 66 2.94 -23.64 -0.49
CA ASP A 66 2.27 -24.71 -1.21
C ASP A 66 2.91 -24.95 -2.59
N GLY A 67 3.68 -26.03 -2.68
CA GLY A 67 4.17 -26.55 -3.94
C GLY A 67 3.01 -27.03 -4.82
N ALA A 68 2.46 -26.16 -5.67
CA ALA A 68 1.82 -26.48 -6.95
C ALA A 68 1.39 -25.16 -7.60
N GLY A 69 1.91 -24.88 -8.80
CA GLY A 69 1.85 -23.56 -9.40
C GLY A 69 0.48 -23.08 -9.87
N LEU A 70 0.41 -21.79 -10.20
CA LEU A 70 -0.08 -21.31 -11.49
C LEU A 70 0.29 -19.84 -11.69
N ALA A 71 1.09 -19.59 -12.73
CA ALA A 71 1.18 -18.37 -13.55
C ALA A 71 0.73 -17.03 -12.96
N ALA A 72 1.72 -16.18 -12.64
CA ALA A 72 1.62 -14.77 -13.02
C ALA A 72 1.62 -14.67 -14.56
N PRO A 73 0.89 -13.72 -15.14
CA PRO A 73 1.62 -12.51 -15.46
C PRO A 73 0.89 -11.23 -15.08
N LEU A 74 1.74 -10.31 -14.61
CA LEU A 74 1.58 -8.87 -14.58
C LEU A 74 0.84 -8.35 -15.83
N ARG A 75 -0.14 -7.49 -15.61
CA ARG A 75 -0.66 -6.59 -16.63
C ARG A 75 -0.89 -5.21 -16.04
#